data_AF-A0A453L7G2-F1
#
_entry.id   AF-A0A453L7G2-F1
#
_cell.length_a   1.000
_cell.length_b   1.000
_cell.length_c   1.000
_cell.angle_alpha   90.00
_cell.angle_beta   90.00
_cell.angle_gamma   90.00
#
_symmetry.space_group_name_H-M   'P 1'
#
loop_
_entity.id
_entity.type
_entity.pdbx_description
1 polymer ?
#
loop_
_entity_poly.entity_id
_entity_poly.type
_entity_poly.pdbx_seq_one_letter_code
_entity_poly.pdbx_strand_id
1 'polypeptide(L)'
;MYMLPGKEQTPKSCTCNRHLSRNRRRSKNAGETSKEPVNVAPKEPIFTCPVCWNKLDEPATTMCGHIFCTNCIKQAIQFQKKCPTCRKHLKMNNFHRIYLPNTSR
;
A
#
# COMPACT_ATOMS: atom_id res chain seq x y z
N MET A 1 36.67 -39.94 9.97
CA MET A 1 36.92 -39.06 8.80
C MET A 1 35.61 -38.88 8.05
N TYR A 2 34.71 -38.01 8.52
CA TYR A 2 33.54 -37.56 7.75
C TYR A 2 33.22 -36.11 8.13
N MET A 3 32.75 -35.37 7.13
CA MET A 3 32.89 -33.93 6.92
C MET A 3 31.85 -33.05 7.66
N LEU A 4 32.18 -31.76 7.77
CA LEU A 4 31.41 -30.61 8.32
C LEU A 4 30.03 -30.39 7.65
N PRO A 5 29.08 -29.74 8.36
CA PRO A 5 28.68 -28.36 7.98
C PRO A 5 28.43 -27.49 9.24
N GLY A 6 28.55 -26.16 9.27
CA GLY A 6 28.51 -25.17 8.20
C GLY A 6 27.50 -24.06 8.54
N LYS A 7 28.02 -22.94 9.04
CA LYS A 7 27.55 -21.53 8.87
C LYS A 7 26.46 -20.99 9.81
N GLU A 8 26.93 -20.29 10.84
CA GLU A 8 26.23 -19.22 11.54
C GLU A 8 25.72 -18.15 10.57
N GLN A 9 24.44 -17.80 10.71
CA GLN A 9 23.79 -16.75 9.94
C GLN A 9 23.80 -15.46 10.76
N THR A 10 24.74 -14.58 10.44
CA THR A 10 24.72 -13.19 10.91
C THR A 10 23.63 -12.40 10.18
N PRO A 11 22.99 -11.41 10.83
CA PRO A 11 22.02 -10.54 10.17
C PRO A 11 22.75 -9.66 9.16
N LYS A 12 22.47 -9.87 7.87
CA LYS A 12 22.99 -9.00 6.80
C LYS A 12 22.27 -7.65 6.87
N SER A 13 22.94 -6.70 7.51
CA SER A 13 22.67 -5.27 7.46
C SER A 13 22.39 -4.83 6.03
N CYS A 14 21.27 -4.12 5.84
CA CYS A 14 20.85 -3.63 4.53
C CYS A 14 21.73 -2.44 4.10
N THR A 15 22.91 -2.69 3.55
CA THR A 15 23.75 -1.65 2.94
C THR A 15 23.22 -1.33 1.55
N CYS A 16 22.30 -0.36 1.44
CA CYS A 16 21.75 0.09 0.17
C CYS A 16 22.70 1.02 -0.60
N ASN A 17 23.83 0.49 -1.08
CA ASN A 17 24.60 1.16 -2.14
C ASN A 17 24.07 0.72 -3.51
N ARG A 18 23.13 1.48 -4.06
CA ARG A 18 22.80 1.41 -5.49
C ARG A 18 22.71 2.81 -6.08
N HIS A 19 23.81 3.23 -6.70
CA HIS A 19 23.82 4.30 -7.69
C HIS A 19 22.76 4.03 -8.76
N LEU A 20 21.82 4.95 -8.94
CA LEU A 20 20.91 4.96 -10.08
C LEU A 20 21.18 6.23 -10.91
N SER A 21 22.09 6.12 -11.86
CA SER A 21 22.22 7.08 -12.95
C SER A 21 21.03 6.91 -13.90
N ARG A 22 19.96 7.70 -13.71
CA ARG A 22 18.88 7.83 -14.70
C ARG A 22 18.62 9.30 -15.00
N ASN A 23 19.37 9.81 -15.98
CA ASN A 23 18.96 10.99 -16.75
C ASN A 23 17.69 10.65 -17.53
N ARG A 24 16.53 11.16 -17.11
CA ARG A 24 15.32 11.20 -17.95
C ARG A 24 14.93 12.65 -18.20
N ARG A 25 14.72 12.91 -19.48
CA ARG A 25 14.68 14.22 -20.14
C ARG A 25 13.58 15.13 -19.57
N ARG A 26 13.97 16.38 -19.42
CA ARG A 26 13.19 17.57 -19.05
C ARG A 26 12.17 17.86 -20.16
N SER A 27 10.88 17.66 -19.90
CA SER A 27 9.81 18.35 -20.63
C SER A 27 9.26 19.46 -19.76
N LYS A 28 9.47 20.69 -20.22
CA LYS A 28 8.78 21.89 -19.74
C LYS A 28 7.36 21.82 -20.30
N ASN A 29 6.34 21.93 -19.46
CA ASN A 29 5.04 22.43 -19.91
C ASN A 29 4.53 23.43 -18.87
N ALA A 30 4.46 24.67 -19.32
CA ALA A 30 3.83 25.79 -18.67
C ALA A 30 2.32 25.71 -18.97
N GLY A 31 1.50 26.00 -17.96
CA GLY A 31 0.05 26.03 -18.05
C GLY A 31 -0.49 26.84 -16.90
N GLU A 32 -0.58 28.14 -17.12
CA GLU A 32 -1.09 29.15 -16.21
C GLU A 32 -2.63 29.15 -16.13
N THR A 33 -3.10 29.26 -14.89
CA THR A 33 -4.25 30.07 -14.40
C THR A 33 -5.65 29.94 -15.02
N SER A 34 -6.59 29.54 -14.15
CA SER A 34 -7.63 30.47 -13.65
C SER A 34 -7.97 30.11 -12.20
N LYS A 35 -7.91 31.08 -11.29
CA LYS A 35 -8.29 30.93 -9.87
C LYS A 35 -9.59 31.71 -9.65
N GLU A 36 -10.72 31.03 -9.56
CA GLU A 36 -11.90 31.57 -8.90
C GLU A 36 -11.76 31.38 -7.38
N PRO A 37 -12.25 32.33 -6.55
CA PRO A 37 -12.24 32.19 -5.09
C PRO A 37 -13.32 31.20 -4.67
N VAL A 38 -12.99 29.91 -4.68
CA VAL A 38 -13.87 28.86 -4.14
C VAL A 38 -13.87 29.01 -2.62
N ASN A 39 -15.03 29.31 -2.03
CA ASN A 39 -15.27 29.19 -0.60
C ASN A 39 -15.12 27.71 -0.21
N VAL A 40 -13.91 27.31 0.22
CA VAL A 40 -13.59 25.91 0.50
C VAL A 40 -14.07 25.58 1.90
N ALA A 41 -15.35 25.21 2.01
CA ALA A 41 -15.80 24.39 3.14
C ALA A 41 -14.87 23.16 3.26
N PRO A 42 -14.49 22.73 4.47
CA PRO A 42 -13.59 21.59 4.65
C PRO A 42 -14.17 20.35 3.95
N LYS A 43 -13.56 19.94 2.83
CA LYS A 43 -13.95 18.70 2.15
C LYS A 43 -13.48 17.53 3.02
N GLU A 44 -14.43 16.72 3.48
CA GLU A 44 -14.10 15.53 4.24
C GLU A 44 -13.16 14.60 3.47
N PRO A 45 -12.21 13.94 4.14
CA PRO A 45 -11.29 13.01 3.48
C PRO A 45 -12.05 11.80 2.92
N ILE A 46 -11.89 11.54 1.62
CA ILE A 46 -12.47 10.38 0.95
C ILE A 46 -11.43 9.25 0.94
N PHE A 47 -11.77 8.11 1.54
CA PHE A 47 -10.92 6.92 1.52
C PHE A 47 -11.38 5.94 0.44
N THR A 48 -10.48 5.60 -0.49
CA THR A 48 -10.75 4.69 -1.60
C THR A 48 -9.97 3.38 -1.46
N CYS A 49 -10.57 2.30 -1.94
CA CYS A 49 -9.95 0.98 -1.97
C CYS A 49 -9.01 0.86 -3.18
N PRO A 50 -7.73 0.47 -3.01
CA PRO A 50 -6.79 0.35 -4.14
C PRO A 50 -7.03 -0.89 -5.02
N VAL A 51 -8.00 -1.75 -4.66
CA VAL A 51 -8.36 -2.94 -5.44
C VAL A 51 -9.56 -2.66 -6.35
N CYS A 52 -10.64 -2.09 -5.81
CA CYS A 52 -11.87 -1.82 -6.57
C CYS A 52 -12.05 -0.35 -6.96
N TRP A 53 -11.17 0.55 -6.49
CA TRP A 53 -11.18 2.00 -6.77
C TRP A 53 -12.42 2.77 -6.29
N ASN A 54 -13.33 2.10 -5.58
CA ASN A 54 -14.50 2.70 -4.96
C ASN A 54 -14.18 3.19 -3.53
N LYS A 55 -15.13 3.90 -2.91
CA LYS A 55 -15.10 4.15 -1.46
C LYS A 55 -14.90 2.84 -0.70
N LEU A 56 -14.21 2.91 0.43
CA LEU A 56 -14.04 1.74 1.30
C LEU A 56 -15.39 1.27 1.83
N ASP A 57 -15.74 0.03 1.51
CA ASP A 57 -16.88 -0.69 2.05
C ASP A 57 -16.40 -1.74 3.05
N GLU A 58 -16.91 -1.67 4.28
CA GLU A 58 -16.42 -2.44 5.42
C GLU A 58 -14.88 -2.48 5.49
N PRO A 59 -14.23 -1.35 5.77
CA PRO A 59 -12.77 -1.25 5.70
C PRO A 59 -12.09 -2.26 6.62
N ALA A 60 -11.08 -2.94 6.08
CA ALA A 60 -10.24 -3.87 6.80
C ALA A 60 -8.77 -3.54 6.53
N THR A 61 -7.96 -3.62 7.59
CA THR A 61 -6.51 -3.51 7.48
C THR A 61 -5.86 -4.87 7.62
N THR A 62 -4.75 -5.05 6.93
CA THR A 62 -3.91 -6.24 7.00
C THR A 62 -2.81 -6.07 8.05
N MET A 63 -2.16 -7.16 8.47
CA MET A 63 -1.01 -7.09 9.40
C MET A 63 0.17 -6.25 8.87
N CYS A 64 0.19 -5.96 7.57
CA CYS A 64 1.18 -5.07 6.96
C CYS A 64 0.76 -3.59 6.92
N GLY A 65 -0.42 -3.24 7.43
CA GLY A 65 -0.92 -1.87 7.56
C GLY A 65 -1.70 -1.32 6.36
N HIS A 66 -1.88 -2.09 5.28
CA HIS A 66 -2.65 -1.64 4.12
C HIS A 66 -4.14 -1.92 4.28
N ILE A 67 -4.97 -0.95 3.87
CA ILE A 67 -6.44 -0.92 4.05
C ILE A 67 -7.15 -1.20 2.72
N PHE A 68 -8.19 -2.03 2.76
CA PHE A 68 -9.01 -2.43 1.61
C PHE A 68 -10.47 -2.64 2.06
N CYS A 69 -11.39 -2.84 1.11
CA CYS A 69 -12.71 -3.40 1.45
C CYS A 69 -12.54 -4.84 1.96
N THR A 70 -13.38 -5.26 2.91
CA THR A 70 -13.35 -6.63 3.46
C THR A 70 -13.47 -7.70 2.37
N ASN A 71 -14.35 -7.51 1.39
CA ASN A 71 -14.51 -8.46 0.29
C ASN A 71 -13.27 -8.49 -0.63
N CYS A 72 -12.71 -7.32 -0.95
CA CYS A 72 -11.53 -7.20 -1.80
C CYS A 72 -10.31 -7.93 -1.22
N ILE A 73 -10.05 -7.77 0.08
CA ILE A 73 -8.90 -8.43 0.71
C ILE A 73 -9.10 -9.95 0.84
N LYS A 74 -10.33 -10.41 1.13
CA LYS A 74 -10.65 -11.85 1.16
C LYS A 74 -10.36 -12.51 -0.19
N GLN A 75 -10.81 -11.91 -1.29
CA GLN A 75 -10.55 -12.42 -2.63
C GLN A 75 -9.04 -12.43 -2.95
N ALA A 76 -8.32 -11.33 -2.67
CA ALA A 76 -6.88 -11.27 -2.88
C ALA A 76 -6.12 -12.38 -2.13
N ILE A 77 -6.55 -12.69 -0.90
CA ILE A 77 -5.99 -13.80 -0.12
C ILE A 77 -6.32 -15.16 -0.76
N GLN A 78 -7.55 -15.36 -1.23
CA GLN A 78 -7.95 -16.62 -1.90
C GLN A 78 -7.13 -16.89 -3.17
N PHE A 79 -6.93 -15.89 -4.02
CA PHE A 79 -6.23 -16.06 -5.29
C PHE A 79 -4.71 -16.07 -5.16
N GLN A 80 -4.12 -15.17 -4.37
CA GLN A 80 -2.67 -14.93 -4.37
C GLN A 80 -2.00 -15.08 -3.01
N LYS A 81 -2.76 -15.09 -1.90
CA LYS A 81 -2.22 -15.14 -0.52
C LYS A 81 -1.17 -14.06 -0.25
N LYS A 82 -1.35 -12.87 -0.85
CA LYS A 82 -0.42 -11.74 -0.77
C LYS A 82 -1.20 -10.42 -0.66
N CYS A 83 -0.60 -9.44 0.00
CA CYS A 83 -1.11 -8.07 0.03
C CYS A 83 -1.07 -7.45 -1.37
N PRO A 84 -2.17 -6.87 -1.89
CA PRO A 84 -2.18 -6.20 -3.19
C PRO A 84 -1.17 -5.05 -3.33
N THR A 85 -0.85 -4.36 -2.22
CA THR A 85 0.03 -3.17 -2.25
C THR A 85 1.50 -3.53 -2.08
N CYS A 86 1.86 -4.25 -1.01
CA CYS A 86 3.26 -4.53 -0.67
C CYS A 86 3.71 -5.98 -0.91
N ARG A 87 2.82 -6.84 -1.40
CA ARG A 87 3.08 -8.26 -1.73
C ARG A 87 3.54 -9.14 -0.56
N LYS A 88 3.51 -8.65 0.69
CA LYS A 88 3.73 -9.48 1.89
C LYS A 88 2.70 -10.62 1.93
N HIS A 89 3.13 -11.79 2.39
CA HIS A 89 2.28 -12.97 2.49
C HIS A 89 1.13 -12.73 3.48
N LEU A 90 -0.07 -13.18 3.13
CA LEU A 90 -1.28 -13.05 3.94
C LEU A 90 -2.01 -14.40 4.01
N LYS A 91 -2.45 -14.76 5.21
CA LYS A 91 -3.43 -15.83 5.48
C LYS A 91 -4.80 -15.22 5.72
N MET A 92 -5.84 -16.06 5.72
CA MET A 92 -7.24 -15.61 5.92
C MET A 92 -7.47 -14.89 7.25
N ASN A 93 -6.61 -15.12 8.25
CA ASN A 93 -6.73 -14.48 9.56
C ASN A 93 -5.77 -13.27 9.73
N ASN A 94 -5.06 -12.86 8.67
CA ASN A 94 -4.10 -11.74 8.71
C ASN A 94 -4.71 -10.38 8.35
N PHE A 95 -6.01 -10.20 8.59
CA PHE A 95 -6.68 -8.91 8.47
C PHE A 95 -7.75 -8.77 9.55
N HIS A 96 -8.06 -7.52 9.90
CA HIS A 96 -9.16 -7.20 10.80
C HIS A 96 -9.93 -5.98 10.28
N ARG A 97 -11.24 -5.98 10.54
CA ARG A 97 -12.09 -4.82 10.27
C ARG A 97 -11.66 -3.66 11.16
N ILE A 98 -11.72 -2.45 10.62
CA ILE A 98 -11.40 -1.23 11.34
C ILE A 98 -12.57 -0.27 11.26
N TYR A 99 -12.72 0.56 12.30
CA TYR A 99 -13.69 1.65 12.31
C TYR A 99 -12.96 2.95 11.93
N LEU A 100 -13.40 3.60 10.85
CA LEU A 100 -12.94 4.95 10.50
C LEU A 100 -14.02 5.96 10.91
N PRO A 101 -13.81 6.74 11.98
CA PRO A 101 -14.69 7.86 12.29
C PRO A 101 -14.58 8.89 11.15
N ASN A 102 -15.71 9.38 10.65
CA ASN A 102 -15.85 10.38 9.58
C ASN A 102 -15.77 9.86 8.13
N THR A 103 -16.13 8.60 7.86
CA THR A 103 -16.43 8.18 6.48
C THR A 103 -17.91 8.47 6.18
N SER A 104 -18.20 9.57 5.49
CA SER A 104 -19.56 9.90 5.01
C SER A 104 -20.19 8.73 4.26
N ARG A 105 -21.28 8.18 4.83
CA ARG A 105 -22.07 7.05 4.33
C ARG A 105 -22.94 7.48 3.15
#